data_AF-F3CEL2-F1
#
_entry.id   AF-F3CEL2-F1
#
_cell.length_a   1.000
_cell.length_b   1.000
_cell.length_c   1.000
_cell.angle_alpha   90.00
_cell.angle_beta   90.00
_cell.angle_gamma   90.00
#
_symmetry.space_group_name_H-M   'P 1'
#
loop_
_entity.id
_entity.type
_entity.pdbx_description
1 polymer ?
#
loop_
_entity_poly.entity_id
_entity_poly.type
_entity_poly.pdbx_seq_one_letter_code
_entity_poly.pdbx_strand_id
1 'polypeptide(L)'
;TQITGEVIPSNVPGCFAMALRQPCGVVLGIAPWNAPVILATRAIAMPLACGNTVVLKASELSPAVHRLIGQVLQDAGLGDGVGNVISNAPADAAAIVERLIANPAVRRVNFTGSTHVGRIVGELSARHLKPALLELGGKAPFLVLDDADLDAAVGVGA
;
A
#
# COMPACT_ATOMS: atom_id res chain seq x y z
N THR A 1 1.50 13.02 -9.85
CA THR A 1 2.84 12.67 -9.33
C THR A 1 3.63 12.03 -10.44
N GLN A 2 4.60 12.72 -11.03
CA GLN A 2 5.48 12.11 -12.03
C GLN A 2 6.63 11.39 -11.31
N ILE A 3 6.92 10.15 -11.70
CA ILE A 3 8.09 9.39 -11.24
C ILE A 3 9.25 9.80 -12.15
N THR A 4 10.06 10.77 -11.72
CA THR A 4 11.21 11.27 -12.51
C THR A 4 12.54 10.88 -11.86
N GLY A 5 13.53 10.63 -12.72
CA GLY A 5 14.94 10.64 -12.33
C GLY A 5 15.52 12.06 -12.39
N GLU A 6 16.79 12.19 -12.06
CA GLU A 6 17.51 13.47 -12.12
C GLU A 6 18.98 13.26 -12.51
N VAL A 7 19.56 14.27 -13.18
CA VAL A 7 21.01 14.35 -13.41
C VAL A 7 21.60 15.10 -12.22
N ILE A 8 22.62 14.51 -11.60
CA ILE A 8 23.23 15.03 -10.37
C ILE A 8 24.54 15.72 -10.74
N PRO A 9 24.76 16.99 -10.32
CA PRO A 9 26.04 17.66 -10.53
C PRO A 9 27.18 16.86 -9.88
N SER A 10 28.22 16.58 -10.66
CA SER A 10 29.42 15.89 -10.19
C SER A 10 30.55 16.88 -9.97
N ASN A 11 31.26 16.76 -8.86
CA ASN A 11 32.51 17.46 -8.60
C ASN A 11 33.74 16.71 -9.13
N VAL A 12 33.56 15.54 -9.75
CA VAL A 12 34.62 14.76 -10.38
C VAL A 12 34.66 15.06 -11.88
N PRO A 13 35.76 15.61 -12.42
CA PRO A 13 35.88 15.91 -13.85
C PRO A 13 35.61 14.68 -14.72
N GLY A 14 34.79 14.85 -15.77
CA GLY A 14 34.44 13.78 -16.71
C GLY A 14 33.44 12.74 -16.17
N CYS A 15 32.98 12.86 -14.92
CA CYS A 15 32.02 11.94 -14.34
C CYS A 15 30.58 12.44 -14.56
N PHE A 16 29.76 11.62 -15.21
CA PHE A 16 28.33 11.84 -15.35
C PHE A 16 27.57 11.04 -14.27
N ALA A 17 26.82 11.74 -13.43
CA ALA A 17 26.04 11.15 -12.36
C ALA A 17 24.53 11.39 -12.60
N MET A 18 23.72 10.36 -12.34
CA MET A 18 22.26 10.44 -12.39
C MET A 18 21.63 9.53 -11.33
N ALA A 19 20.41 9.86 -10.91
CA ALA A 19 19.54 8.98 -10.15
C ALA A 19 18.34 8.56 -10.99
N LEU A 20 18.10 7.26 -11.04
CA LEU A 20 16.97 6.65 -11.75
C LEU A 20 15.98 6.04 -10.75
N ARG A 21 14.69 6.08 -11.09
CA ARG A 21 13.65 5.36 -10.36
C ARG A 21 13.29 4.11 -11.15
N GLN A 22 13.41 2.95 -10.51
CA GLN A 22 13.15 1.65 -11.13
C GLN A 22 12.12 0.87 -10.29
N PRO A 23 11.36 -0.07 -10.90
CA PRO A 23 10.49 -0.96 -10.17
C PRO A 23 11.26 -1.75 -9.10
N CYS A 24 10.63 -1.98 -7.97
CA CYS A 24 11.23 -2.70 -6.86
C CYS A 24 11.07 -4.22 -6.95
N GLY A 25 10.06 -4.73 -7.65
CA GLY A 25 9.72 -6.15 -7.75
C GLY A 25 8.25 -6.41 -7.42
N VAL A 26 7.95 -7.44 -6.62
CA VAL A 26 6.57 -7.70 -6.16
C VAL A 26 6.24 -6.83 -4.95
N VAL A 27 5.09 -6.16 -4.97
CA VAL A 27 4.56 -5.39 -3.83
C VAL A 27 3.37 -6.11 -3.21
N LEU A 28 3.47 -6.38 -1.91
CA LEU A 28 2.35 -6.90 -1.12
C LEU A 28 1.52 -5.74 -0.58
N GLY A 29 0.26 -5.64 -0.99
CA GLY A 29 -0.72 -4.71 -0.47
C GLY A 29 -1.73 -5.42 0.43
N ILE A 30 -1.87 -4.99 1.68
CA ILE A 30 -2.81 -5.55 2.66
C ILE A 30 -3.86 -4.48 2.97
N ALA A 31 -5.07 -4.67 2.44
CA ALA A 31 -6.14 -3.66 2.48
C ALA A 31 -7.26 -4.03 3.48
N PRO A 32 -7.82 -3.04 4.21
CA PRO A 32 -8.91 -3.23 5.15
C PRO A 32 -10.28 -3.14 4.45
N TRP A 33 -11.35 -3.26 5.23
CA TRP A 33 -12.74 -3.36 4.76
C TRP A 33 -13.56 -2.07 4.83
N ASN A 34 -13.09 -1.03 5.54
CA ASN A 34 -13.91 0.14 5.87
C ASN A 34 -14.13 1.10 4.69
N ALA A 35 -13.19 1.12 3.73
CA ALA A 35 -13.34 1.80 2.45
C ALA A 35 -12.74 0.89 1.36
N PRO A 36 -13.42 -0.26 1.10
CA PRO A 36 -12.78 -1.44 0.50
C PRO A 36 -12.34 -1.19 -0.95
N VAL A 37 -13.09 -0.38 -1.71
CA VAL A 37 -12.70 -0.02 -3.08
C VAL A 37 -11.49 0.91 -3.06
N ILE A 38 -11.57 2.04 -2.35
CA ILE A 38 -10.52 3.07 -2.35
C ILE A 38 -9.22 2.52 -1.78
N LEU A 39 -9.26 1.83 -0.63
CA LEU A 39 -8.04 1.41 0.05
C LEU A 39 -7.37 0.21 -0.63
N ALA A 40 -8.13 -0.73 -1.19
CA ALA A 40 -7.55 -1.79 -2.01
C ALA A 40 -6.97 -1.25 -3.32
N THR A 41 -7.66 -0.31 -3.99
CA THR A 41 -7.13 0.35 -5.19
C THR A 41 -5.84 1.11 -4.86
N ARG A 42 -5.80 1.88 -3.77
CA ARG A 42 -4.59 2.58 -3.30
C ARG A 42 -3.42 1.61 -3.09
N ALA A 43 -3.68 0.44 -2.52
CA ALA A 43 -2.66 -0.55 -2.19
C ALA A 43 -1.94 -1.12 -3.42
N ILE A 44 -2.54 -1.04 -4.61
CA ILE A 44 -2.03 -1.68 -5.85
C ILE A 44 -1.81 -0.72 -7.03
N ALA A 45 -2.59 0.36 -7.15
CA ALA A 45 -2.53 1.25 -8.31
C ALA A 45 -1.17 1.95 -8.47
N MET A 46 -0.63 2.52 -7.39
CA MET A 46 0.69 3.18 -7.44
C MET A 46 1.84 2.19 -7.66
N PRO A 47 1.89 1.02 -6.99
CA PRO A 47 2.83 -0.03 -7.35
C PRO A 47 2.81 -0.42 -8.83
N LEU A 48 1.62 -0.66 -9.39
CA LEU A 48 1.44 -1.00 -10.81
C LEU A 48 1.95 0.12 -11.73
N ALA A 49 1.57 1.37 -11.45
CA ALA A 49 2.03 2.54 -12.20
C ALA A 49 3.56 2.73 -12.14
N CYS A 50 4.20 2.26 -11.08
CA CYS A 50 5.67 2.25 -10.94
C CYS A 50 6.33 1.01 -11.56
N GLY A 51 5.60 0.20 -12.34
CA GLY A 51 6.11 -0.98 -13.05
C GLY A 51 6.31 -2.22 -12.19
N ASN A 52 5.67 -2.29 -11.01
CA ASN A 52 5.74 -3.47 -10.13
C ASN A 52 4.60 -4.44 -10.42
N THR A 53 4.79 -5.71 -10.07
CA THR A 53 3.67 -6.64 -9.91
C THR A 53 3.14 -6.59 -8.48
N VAL A 54 1.88 -6.98 -8.28
CA VAL A 54 1.19 -6.81 -7.00
C VAL A 54 0.51 -8.06 -6.52
N VAL A 55 0.49 -8.22 -5.20
CA VAL A 55 -0.36 -9.17 -4.48
C VAL A 55 -1.23 -8.37 -3.53
N LEU A 56 -2.54 -8.35 -3.78
CA LEU A 56 -3.54 -7.80 -2.87
C LEU A 56 -4.00 -8.91 -1.90
N LYS A 57 -3.60 -8.81 -0.63
CA LYS A 57 -4.24 -9.59 0.45
C LYS A 57 -5.56 -8.92 0.79
N ALA A 58 -6.65 -9.60 0.48
CA ALA A 58 -8.00 -9.12 0.67
C ALA A 58 -8.43 -9.15 2.15
N SER A 59 -9.34 -8.26 2.54
CA SER A 59 -10.00 -8.37 3.83
C SER A 59 -11.03 -9.50 3.79
N GLU A 60 -11.01 -10.35 4.81
CA GLU A 60 -12.02 -11.38 5.08
C GLU A 60 -13.44 -10.82 5.29
N LEU A 61 -13.58 -9.52 5.58
CA LEU A 61 -14.87 -8.84 5.76
C LEU A 61 -15.41 -8.21 4.46
N SER A 62 -14.59 -8.11 3.42
CA SER A 62 -15.00 -7.62 2.09
C SER A 62 -14.36 -8.39 0.92
N PRO A 63 -14.31 -9.74 0.98
CA PRO A 63 -13.51 -10.53 0.04
C PRO A 63 -14.05 -10.46 -1.39
N ALA A 64 -15.37 -10.34 -1.56
CA ALA A 64 -16.00 -10.22 -2.88
C ALA A 64 -15.62 -8.90 -3.58
N VAL A 65 -15.62 -7.78 -2.85
CA VAL A 65 -15.25 -6.46 -3.39
C VAL A 65 -13.79 -6.47 -3.85
N HIS A 66 -12.88 -6.98 -3.03
CA HIS A 66 -11.46 -7.03 -3.40
C HIS A 66 -11.18 -8.01 -4.54
N ARG A 67 -11.94 -9.11 -4.63
CA ARG A 67 -11.87 -10.02 -5.78
C ARG A 67 -12.35 -9.35 -7.07
N LEU A 68 -13.42 -8.57 -7.02
CA LEU A 68 -13.91 -7.80 -8.17
C LEU A 68 -12.86 -6.79 -8.67
N ILE A 69 -12.09 -6.17 -7.79
CA ILE A 69 -10.96 -5.31 -8.21
C ILE A 69 -9.93 -6.12 -9.02
N GLY A 70 -9.61 -7.33 -8.56
CA GLY A 70 -8.76 -8.25 -9.33
C GLY A 70 -9.33 -8.60 -10.70
N GLN A 71 -10.64 -8.89 -10.78
CA GLN A 71 -11.32 -9.16 -12.04
C GLN A 71 -11.25 -7.96 -12.99
N VAL A 72 -11.49 -6.75 -12.50
CA VAL A 72 -11.40 -5.52 -13.31
C VAL A 72 -10.00 -5.34 -13.89
N LEU A 73 -8.94 -5.65 -13.13
CA LEU A 73 -7.57 -5.60 -13.65
C LEU A 73 -7.31 -6.67 -14.73
N GLN A 74 -7.87 -7.86 -14.58
CA GLN A 74 -7.78 -8.91 -15.61
C GLN A 74 -8.52 -8.51 -16.88
N ASP A 75 -9.76 -8.02 -16.75
CA ASP A 75 -10.60 -7.57 -17.86
C ASP A 75 -9.95 -6.39 -18.62
N ALA A 76 -9.18 -5.56 -17.92
CA ALA A 76 -8.40 -4.47 -18.51
C ALA A 76 -7.14 -4.94 -19.28
N GLY A 77 -6.80 -6.24 -19.25
CA GLY A 77 -5.69 -6.80 -20.01
C GLY A 77 -4.30 -6.54 -19.41
N LEU A 78 -4.18 -6.41 -18.08
CA LEU A 78 -2.89 -6.16 -17.40
C LEU A 78 -1.83 -7.25 -17.63
N GLY A 79 -2.24 -8.43 -18.07
CA GLY A 79 -1.38 -9.60 -18.27
C GLY A 79 -1.33 -10.53 -17.05
N ASP A 80 -1.07 -11.81 -17.32
CA ASP A 80 -1.05 -12.86 -16.31
C ASP A 80 0.01 -12.61 -15.24
N GLY A 81 -0.37 -12.79 -13.97
CA GLY A 81 0.53 -12.65 -12.83
C GLY A 81 0.92 -11.22 -12.45
N VAL A 82 0.50 -10.20 -13.20
CA VAL A 82 0.79 -8.78 -12.86
C VAL A 82 -0.02 -8.33 -11.65
N GLY A 83 -1.32 -8.66 -11.61
CA GLY A 83 -2.22 -8.42 -10.48
C GLY A 83 -2.74 -9.73 -9.90
N ASN A 84 -2.52 -9.94 -8.60
CA ASN A 84 -2.92 -11.16 -7.91
C ASN A 84 -3.75 -10.81 -6.67
N VAL A 85 -4.83 -11.55 -6.39
CA VAL A 85 -5.66 -11.35 -5.19
C VAL A 85 -5.69 -12.63 -4.38
N ILE A 86 -5.39 -12.52 -3.07
CA ILE A 86 -5.43 -13.64 -2.12
C ILE A 86 -6.46 -13.33 -1.05
N SER A 87 -7.29 -14.31 -0.71
CA SER A 87 -8.25 -14.24 0.40
C SER A 87 -8.02 -15.44 1.32
N ASN A 88 -8.38 -15.30 2.59
CA ASN A 88 -8.24 -16.36 3.59
C ASN A 88 -9.28 -16.19 4.70
N ALA A 89 -9.49 -17.25 5.49
CA ALA A 89 -10.28 -17.16 6.71
C ALA A 89 -9.51 -16.35 7.78
N PRO A 90 -10.20 -15.64 8.70
CA PRO A 90 -9.55 -14.80 9.71
C PRO A 90 -8.46 -15.55 10.52
N ALA A 91 -8.71 -16.82 10.86
CA ALA A 91 -7.79 -17.65 11.64
C ALA A 91 -6.43 -17.88 10.94
N ASP A 92 -6.39 -17.86 9.60
CA ASP A 92 -5.19 -18.13 8.82
C ASP A 92 -4.38 -16.86 8.52
N ALA A 93 -4.90 -15.68 8.87
CA ALA A 93 -4.36 -14.40 8.42
C ALA A 93 -2.91 -14.20 8.85
N ALA A 94 -2.57 -14.55 10.10
CA ALA A 94 -1.22 -14.39 10.63
C ALA A 94 -0.20 -15.23 9.84
N ALA A 95 -0.47 -16.52 9.67
CA ALA A 95 0.41 -17.45 8.96
C ALA A 95 0.58 -17.08 7.47
N ILE A 96 -0.50 -16.67 6.80
CA ILE A 96 -0.46 -16.28 5.39
C ILE A 96 0.31 -14.97 5.21
N VAL A 97 0.05 -13.96 6.04
CA VAL A 97 0.77 -12.68 5.95
C VAL A 97 2.25 -12.87 6.26
N GLU A 98 2.61 -13.65 7.28
CA GLU A 98 4.00 -13.99 7.55
C GLU A 98 4.67 -14.67 6.35
N ARG A 99 4.02 -15.67 5.76
CA ARG A 99 4.55 -16.37 4.59
C ARG A 99 4.72 -15.44 3.38
N LEU A 100 3.78 -14.54 3.14
CA LEU A 100 3.86 -13.56 2.05
C LEU A 100 5.00 -12.56 2.29
N ILE A 101 5.13 -12.04 3.52
CA ILE A 101 6.21 -11.13 3.89
C ILE A 101 7.57 -11.84 3.82
N ALA A 102 7.69 -13.10 4.21
CA ALA A 102 8.95 -13.85 4.15
C ALA A 102 9.38 -14.20 2.72
N ASN A 103 8.45 -14.29 1.77
CA ASN A 103 8.74 -14.74 0.40
C ASN A 103 9.77 -13.83 -0.30
N PRO A 104 10.93 -14.33 -0.78
CA PRO A 104 11.97 -13.52 -1.43
C PRO A 104 11.51 -12.67 -2.61
N ALA A 105 10.45 -13.07 -3.31
CA ALA A 105 9.89 -12.31 -4.43
C ALA A 105 9.24 -10.99 -3.99
N VAL A 106 8.68 -10.93 -2.77
CA VAL A 106 8.08 -9.70 -2.21
C VAL A 106 9.19 -8.74 -1.79
N ARG A 107 9.21 -7.55 -2.39
CA ARG A 107 10.27 -6.54 -2.20
C ARG A 107 9.82 -5.32 -1.40
N ARG A 108 8.51 -5.06 -1.34
CA ARG A 108 7.91 -4.00 -0.52
C ARG A 108 6.57 -4.47 0.05
N VAL A 109 6.22 -3.94 1.21
CA VAL A 109 4.94 -4.19 1.88
C VAL A 109 4.23 -2.86 2.10
N ASN A 110 2.94 -2.78 1.81
CA ASN A 110 2.08 -1.72 2.29
C ASN A 110 0.89 -2.32 3.05
N PHE A 111 0.62 -1.78 4.22
CA PHE A 111 -0.42 -2.26 5.12
C PHE A 111 -1.29 -1.09 5.57
N THR A 112 -2.60 -1.28 5.53
CA THR A 112 -3.56 -0.36 6.14
C THR A 112 -4.44 -1.11 7.13
N GLY A 113 -4.50 -0.64 8.38
CA GLY A 113 -5.27 -1.33 9.42
C GLY A 113 -4.99 -0.80 10.83
N SER A 114 -5.21 -1.64 11.84
CA SER A 114 -5.01 -1.23 13.23
C SER A 114 -3.53 -1.06 13.57
N THR A 115 -3.23 -0.17 14.51
CA THR A 115 -1.86 0.05 15.02
C THR A 115 -1.25 -1.22 15.62
N HIS A 116 -2.08 -2.04 16.28
CA HIS A 116 -1.63 -3.32 16.84
C HIS A 116 -1.12 -4.28 15.76
N VAL A 117 -1.93 -4.53 14.73
CA VAL A 117 -1.53 -5.43 13.63
C VAL A 117 -0.41 -4.82 12.79
N GLY A 118 -0.42 -3.49 12.59
CA GLY A 118 0.64 -2.77 11.90
C GLY A 118 2.02 -2.95 12.53
N ARG A 119 2.10 -3.01 13.88
CA ARG A 119 3.35 -3.32 14.58
C ARG A 119 3.87 -4.71 14.22
N ILE A 120 3.00 -5.71 14.22
CA ILE A 120 3.34 -7.09 13.85
C ILE A 120 3.85 -7.15 12.41
N VAL A 121 3.15 -6.50 11.48
CA VAL A 121 3.58 -6.42 10.07
C VAL A 121 4.92 -5.71 9.93
N GLY A 122 5.15 -4.63 10.68
CA GLY A 122 6.42 -3.91 10.72
C GLY A 122 7.57 -4.77 11.23
N GLU A 123 7.37 -5.50 12.32
CA GLU A 123 8.35 -6.44 12.88
C GLU A 123 8.70 -7.57 11.90
N LEU A 124 7.68 -8.20 11.30
CA LEU A 124 7.87 -9.24 10.29
C LEU A 124 8.65 -8.70 9.07
N SER A 125 8.30 -7.50 8.61
CA SER A 125 8.98 -6.87 7.49
C SER A 125 10.45 -6.56 7.81
N ALA A 126 10.72 -6.10 9.04
CA ALA A 126 12.07 -5.82 9.52
C ALA A 126 12.95 -7.08 9.60
N ARG A 127 12.40 -8.23 10.05
CA ARG A 127 13.13 -9.53 10.07
C ARG A 127 13.68 -9.92 8.70
N HIS A 128 13.03 -9.50 7.62
CA HIS A 128 13.43 -9.79 6.24
C HIS A 128 13.99 -8.58 5.49
N LEU A 129 14.29 -7.47 6.19
CA LEU A 129 14.80 -6.22 5.62
C LEU A 129 13.93 -5.66 4.48
N LYS A 130 12.61 -5.78 4.62
CA LYS A 130 11.64 -5.29 3.63
C LYS A 130 11.06 -3.95 4.07
N PRO A 131 11.20 -2.88 3.26
CA PRO A 131 10.58 -1.61 3.59
C PRO A 131 9.05 -1.75 3.63
N ALA A 132 8.45 -1.27 4.71
CA ALA A 132 7.02 -1.32 4.95
C ALA A 132 6.43 0.10 5.03
N LEU A 133 5.34 0.32 4.29
CA LEU A 133 4.48 1.50 4.43
C LEU A 133 3.31 1.13 5.33
N LEU A 134 3.17 1.82 6.47
CA LEU A 134 2.20 1.48 7.52
C LEU A 134 1.21 2.63 7.74
N GLU A 135 -0.03 2.43 7.27
CA GLU A 135 -1.14 3.37 7.43
C GLU A 135 -2.05 2.86 8.55
N LEU A 136 -1.86 3.43 9.74
CA LEU A 136 -2.40 2.87 10.98
C LEU A 136 -3.55 3.70 11.53
N GLY A 137 -4.13 3.24 12.64
CA GLY A 137 -5.20 3.95 13.32
C GLY A 137 -4.78 5.38 13.71
N GLY A 138 -5.76 6.27 13.76
CA GLY A 138 -5.58 7.66 14.17
C GLY A 138 -6.62 8.08 15.20
N LYS A 139 -6.41 9.27 15.75
CA LYS A 139 -7.36 9.95 16.62
C LYS A 139 -7.39 11.42 16.21
N ALA A 140 -7.94 11.69 15.03
CA ALA A 140 -7.87 13.00 14.39
C ALA A 140 -8.62 14.04 15.25
N PRO A 141 -7.93 15.03 15.84
CA PRO A 141 -8.59 16.12 16.52
C PRO A 141 -9.13 17.13 15.50
N PHE A 142 -10.28 17.73 15.82
CA PHE A 142 -10.83 18.86 15.10
C PHE A 142 -10.90 20.04 16.08
N LEU A 143 -10.09 21.07 15.83
CA LEU A 143 -9.96 22.23 16.74
C LEU A 143 -10.85 23.37 16.26
N VAL A 144 -11.77 23.79 17.12
CA VAL A 144 -12.61 24.98 16.93
C VAL A 144 -12.10 26.03 17.90
N LEU A 145 -11.51 27.10 17.37
CA LEU A 145 -10.92 28.19 18.14
C LEU A 145 -11.98 29.29 18.43
N ASP A 146 -11.62 30.28 19.23
CA ASP A 146 -12.54 31.31 19.73
C ASP A 146 -13.08 32.25 18.65
N ASP A 147 -12.37 32.40 17.54
CA ASP A 147 -12.74 33.21 16.37
C ASP A 147 -13.30 32.38 15.19
N ALA A 148 -13.56 31.09 15.39
CA ALA A 148 -14.00 30.20 14.33
C ALA A 148 -15.43 30.50 13.86
N ASP A 149 -15.64 30.43 12.54
CA ASP A 149 -16.98 30.35 11.95
C ASP A 149 -17.63 29.01 12.36
N LEU A 150 -18.60 29.08 13.26
CA LEU A 150 -19.24 27.89 13.83
C LEU A 150 -20.12 27.14 12.84
N ASP A 151 -20.78 27.85 11.90
CA ASP A 151 -21.63 27.21 10.90
C ASP A 151 -20.75 26.42 9.91
N ALA A 152 -19.63 27.00 9.50
CA ALA A 152 -18.63 26.30 8.70
C ALA A 152 -18.02 25.11 9.47
N ALA A 153 -17.68 25.29 10.76
CA ALA A 153 -17.10 24.23 11.59
C ALA A 153 -18.04 23.02 11.75
N VAL A 154 -19.33 23.27 11.95
CA VAL A 154 -20.35 22.21 12.03
C VAL A 154 -20.55 21.53 10.67
N GLY A 155 -20.57 22.29 9.57
CA GLY A 155 -20.75 21.75 8.23
C GLY A 155 -19.65 20.80 7.77
N VAL A 156 -18.42 20.97 8.28
CA VAL A 156 -17.25 20.11 7.96
C VAL A 156 -17.12 18.93 8.92
N GLY A 157 -17.69 19.02 10.12
CA GLY A 157 -17.54 18.02 11.18
C GLY A 157 -18.47 16.79 11.07
N ALA A 158 -19.33 16.73 10.06
CA ALA A 158 -20.28 15.64 9.80
C ALA A 158 -19.74 14.59 8.83
#